data_AF-A0A7J7P1V4-F1
#
_entry.id   AF-A0A7J7P1V4-F1
#
_cell.length_a   1.000
_cell.length_b   1.000
_cell.length_c   1.000
_cell.angle_alpha   90.00
_cell.angle_beta   90.00
_cell.angle_gamma   90.00
#
_symmetry.space_group_name_H-M   'P 1'
#
loop_
_entity.id
_entity.type
_entity.pdbx_description
1 polymer ?
#
loop_
_entity_poly.entity_id
_entity_poly.type
_entity_poly.pdbx_seq_one_letter_code
_entity_poly.pdbx_strand_id
1 'polypeptide(L)'
;MGFTKEIHLEKERWQGYLKEYDGGVLMECNIYPKLPYTSLSTVIHQQRQAIDEKIKELSNCHIIYPGIDFQKKEFGIPRRGIKVEDIPGLREAGWTRDQWGYSRFMINASTDRVGNQRPLYTFMHTLLKMMMDSADAWPFKEPVNAHDVPDYYEVIKNPMDLQTMLKRLESEQYYVTFDMFCADVERMFQNARCYNSPGTIYYKCATRLENFFLSKVRACSGTQIK
;
A
#
# COMPACT_ATOMS: atom_id res chain seq x y z
N MET A 1 -5.44 34.75 17.27
CA MET A 1 -4.71 35.52 18.30
C MET A 1 -3.63 36.26 17.55
N GLY A 2 -3.95 37.49 17.12
CA GLY A 2 -3.13 38.22 16.15
C GLY A 2 -2.55 39.44 16.80
N PHE A 3 -1.22 39.58 16.72
CA PHE A 3 -0.60 40.89 16.84
C PHE A 3 -0.93 41.67 15.57
N THR A 4 -1.42 42.89 15.72
CA THR A 4 -1.65 43.81 14.61
C THR A 4 -0.73 45.02 14.72
N LYS A 5 -0.32 45.56 13.57
CA LYS A 5 0.44 46.82 13.48
C LYS A 5 -0.47 48.04 13.66
N GLU A 6 -1.77 47.85 13.49
CA GLU A 6 -2.78 48.89 13.64
C GLU A 6 -3.22 48.93 15.10
N ILE A 7 -2.89 50.02 15.79
CA ILE A 7 -3.21 50.20 17.22
C ILE A 7 -4.60 50.82 17.32
N HIS A 8 -5.56 50.03 17.77
CA HIS A 8 -6.94 50.43 18.03
C HIS A 8 -7.11 50.97 19.45
N LEU A 9 -6.18 50.66 20.35
CA LEU A 9 -6.15 51.21 21.70
C LEU A 9 -5.88 52.72 21.68
N GLU A 10 -6.76 53.49 22.33
CA GLU A 10 -6.66 54.95 22.43
C GLU A 10 -5.29 55.40 22.94
N LYS A 11 -4.71 56.40 22.26
CA LYS A 11 -3.32 56.87 22.47
C LYS A 11 -3.02 57.22 23.93
N GLU A 12 -4.00 57.81 24.61
CA GLU A 12 -3.93 58.22 26.02
C GLU A 12 -3.68 57.06 26.99
N ARG A 13 -4.04 55.82 26.62
CA ARG A 13 -3.92 54.64 27.49
C ARG A 13 -2.53 54.01 27.51
N TRP A 14 -1.65 54.38 26.59
CA TRP A 14 -0.33 53.75 26.44
C TRP A 14 0.81 54.73 26.22
N GLN A 15 0.53 55.94 25.73
CA GLN A 15 1.53 56.99 25.54
C GLN A 15 2.14 57.38 26.89
N GLY A 16 3.47 57.33 26.99
CA GLY A 16 4.22 57.61 28.23
C GLY A 16 4.52 56.40 29.10
N TYR A 17 3.83 55.27 28.90
CA TYR A 17 4.13 53.99 29.58
C TYR A 17 5.00 53.05 28.73
N LEU A 18 5.02 53.25 27.41
CA LEU A 18 5.86 52.54 26.47
C LEU A 18 7.05 53.41 26.05
N LYS A 19 8.25 52.83 26.03
CA LYS A 19 9.46 53.51 25.54
C LYS A 19 9.50 53.44 24.01
N GLU A 20 9.61 54.59 23.38
CA GLU A 20 9.82 54.70 21.93
C GLU A 20 11.32 54.58 21.65
N TYR A 21 11.70 53.51 20.94
CA TYR A 21 13.05 53.29 20.45
C TYR A 21 13.06 53.47 18.94
N ASP A 22 14.12 54.08 18.42
CA ASP A 22 14.30 54.24 16.98
C ASP A 22 14.42 52.86 16.31
N GLY A 23 13.56 52.58 15.33
CA GLY A 23 13.41 51.28 14.67
C GLY A 23 12.44 50.27 15.34
N GLY A 24 11.79 50.62 16.46
CA GLY A 24 10.80 49.76 17.13
C GLY A 24 9.41 49.83 16.47
N VAL A 25 8.80 48.68 16.19
CA VAL A 25 7.41 48.60 15.67
C VAL A 25 6.47 48.25 16.81
N LEU A 26 5.54 49.16 17.13
CA LEU A 26 4.45 48.89 18.07
C LEU A 26 3.47 47.88 17.47
N MET A 27 3.09 46.90 18.28
CA MET A 27 2.13 45.86 17.91
C MET A 27 1.06 45.76 19.01
N GLU A 28 -0.20 45.86 18.64
CA GLU A 28 -1.31 45.61 19.55
C GLU A 28 -1.65 44.12 19.58
N CYS A 29 -1.77 43.54 20.78
CA CYS A 29 -2.31 42.21 20.98
C CYS A 29 -3.70 42.32 21.60
N ASN A 30 -4.74 41.95 20.84
CA ASN A 30 -6.09 41.91 21.37
C ASN A 30 -6.36 40.56 22.05
N ILE A 31 -6.67 40.63 23.35
CA ILE A 31 -6.99 39.48 24.19
C ILE A 31 -8.51 39.50 24.45
N TYR A 32 -9.19 38.40 24.17
CA TYR A 32 -10.64 38.28 24.42
C TYR A 32 -10.92 38.12 25.91
N PRO A 33 -11.54 39.09 26.59
CA PRO A 33 -11.65 39.09 28.06
C PRO A 33 -12.53 37.96 28.61
N LYS A 34 -13.38 37.35 27.77
CA LYS A 34 -14.26 36.23 28.15
C LYS A 34 -13.58 34.87 28.05
N LEU A 35 -12.36 34.79 27.51
CA LEU A 35 -11.66 33.53 27.30
C LEU A 35 -10.74 33.22 28.51
N PRO A 36 -10.87 32.06 29.17
CA PRO A 36 -10.02 31.71 30.30
C PRO A 36 -8.66 31.17 29.84
N TYR A 37 -7.71 32.06 29.55
CA TYR A 37 -6.40 31.72 28.97
C TYR A 37 -5.53 30.79 29.82
N THR A 38 -5.59 30.92 31.14
CA THR A 38 -4.79 30.11 32.07
C THR A 38 -5.23 28.64 32.10
N SER A 39 -6.51 28.37 31.84
CA SER A 39 -7.09 27.02 31.78
C SER A 39 -7.52 26.64 30.36
N LEU A 40 -7.04 27.34 29.33
CA LEU A 40 -7.52 27.15 27.97
C LEU A 40 -7.22 25.74 27.45
N SER A 41 -6.02 25.22 27.73
CA SER A 41 -5.62 23.87 27.35
C SER A 41 -6.51 22.81 27.99
N THR A 42 -6.82 22.96 29.28
CA THR A 42 -7.69 22.03 30.02
C THR A 42 -9.13 22.10 29.50
N VAL A 43 -9.64 23.30 29.22
CA VAL A 43 -10.98 23.49 28.64
C VAL A 43 -11.06 22.87 27.25
N ILE A 44 -10.05 23.08 26.39
CA ILE A 44 -10.00 22.46 25.05
C ILE A 44 -9.96 20.94 25.16
N HIS A 45 -9.18 20.39 26.10
CA HIS A 45 -9.13 18.95 26.31
C HIS A 45 -10.49 18.40 26.76
N GLN A 46 -11.15 19.06 27.73
CA GLN A 46 -12.48 18.68 28.20
C GLN A 46 -13.53 18.76 27.09
N GLN A 47 -13.49 19.82 26.26
CA GLN A 47 -14.39 19.96 25.12
C GLN A 47 -14.16 18.86 24.08
N ARG A 48 -12.91 18.56 23.74
CA ARG A 48 -12.58 17.44 22.84
C ARG A 48 -13.09 16.11 23.40
N GLN A 49 -12.86 15.87 24.69
CA GLN A 49 -13.33 14.65 25.35
C GLN A 49 -14.87 14.57 25.32
N ALA A 50 -15.59 15.65 25.62
CA ALA A 50 -17.04 15.68 25.56
C ALA A 50 -17.58 15.45 24.13
N ILE A 51 -16.91 16.00 23.12
CA ILE A 51 -17.21 15.74 21.72
C ILE A 51 -16.96 14.26 21.39
N ASP A 52 -15.82 13.71 21.78
CA ASP A 52 -15.47 12.30 21.54
C ASP A 52 -16.47 11.36 22.22
N GLU A 53 -16.91 11.66 23.44
CA GLU A 53 -17.96 10.92 24.16
C GLU A 53 -19.29 10.98 23.40
N LYS A 54 -19.69 12.14 22.90
CA LYS A 54 -20.90 12.28 22.08
C LYS A 54 -20.80 11.57 20.74
N ILE A 55 -19.63 11.59 20.11
CA ILE A 55 -19.38 10.83 18.88
C ILE A 55 -19.50 9.33 19.16
N LYS A 56 -18.98 8.84 20.30
CA LYS A 56 -19.10 7.43 20.70
C LYS A 56 -20.55 6.98 20.94
N GLU A 57 -21.40 7.86 21.47
CA GLU A 57 -22.83 7.57 21.64
C GLU A 57 -23.58 7.43 20.31
N LEU A 58 -23.14 8.17 19.28
CA LEU A 58 -23.82 8.26 17.98
C LEU A 58 -23.16 7.41 16.88
N SER A 59 -21.94 6.90 17.11
CA SER A 59 -21.13 6.23 16.09
C SER A 59 -20.26 5.11 16.66
N ASN A 60 -20.12 4.07 15.85
CA ASN A 60 -19.24 2.93 16.11
C ASN A 60 -17.77 3.20 15.76
N CYS A 61 -17.38 4.45 15.47
CA CYS A 61 -16.01 4.79 15.05
C CYS A 61 -14.93 4.48 16.11
N HIS A 62 -15.33 4.32 17.38
CA HIS A 62 -14.45 3.97 18.48
C HIS A 62 -14.19 2.46 18.61
N ILE A 63 -14.91 1.64 17.83
CA ILE A 63 -14.72 0.20 17.78
C ILE A 63 -13.52 -0.10 16.88
N ILE A 64 -12.43 -0.57 17.48
CA ILE A 64 -11.24 -1.01 16.75
C ILE A 64 -11.34 -2.53 16.56
N TYR A 65 -11.58 -2.96 15.33
CA TYR A 65 -11.57 -4.37 14.97
C TYR A 65 -10.13 -4.88 14.87
N PRO A 66 -9.86 -6.14 15.26
CA PRO A 66 -8.55 -6.75 15.04
C PRO A 66 -8.21 -6.73 13.54
N GLY A 67 -6.92 -6.61 13.24
CA GLY A 67 -6.44 -6.70 11.86
C GLY A 67 -6.87 -8.01 11.21
N ILE A 68 -7.16 -7.98 9.91
CA ILE A 68 -7.54 -9.17 9.17
C ILE A 68 -6.34 -10.13 9.12
N ASP A 69 -6.48 -11.29 9.75
CA ASP A 69 -5.49 -12.36 9.68
C ASP A 69 -5.59 -13.06 8.33
N PHE A 70 -4.84 -12.55 7.36
CA PHE A 70 -4.56 -13.27 6.13
C PHE A 70 -3.58 -14.39 6.47
N GLN A 71 -4.07 -15.52 6.99
CA GLN A 71 -3.23 -16.69 7.23
C GLN A 71 -2.64 -17.16 5.89
N LYS A 72 -1.45 -16.65 5.57
CA LYS A 72 -0.66 -17.07 4.43
C LYS A 72 -0.15 -18.48 4.73
N LYS A 73 -0.47 -19.44 3.86
CA LYS A 73 0.22 -20.74 3.81
C LYS A 73 1.65 -20.53 3.26
N GLU A 74 2.40 -21.62 3.10
CA GLU A 74 3.66 -21.61 2.34
C GLU A 74 3.49 -20.82 1.03
N PHE A 75 4.55 -20.11 0.63
CA PHE A 75 4.57 -19.30 -0.60
C PHE A 75 3.61 -18.11 -0.61
N GLY A 76 2.99 -17.71 0.51
CA GLY A 76 2.17 -16.48 0.55
C GLY A 76 0.74 -16.63 0.03
N ILE A 77 0.30 -17.85 -0.25
CA ILE A 77 -1.05 -18.17 -0.74
C ILE A 77 -2.04 -18.07 0.45
N PRO A 78 -3.16 -17.33 0.35
CA PRO A 78 -4.17 -17.27 1.41
C PRO A 78 -4.76 -18.66 1.72
N ARG A 79 -4.91 -19.03 3.00
CA ARG A 79 -5.54 -20.30 3.40
C ARG A 79 -7.02 -20.39 3.08
N ARG A 80 -7.73 -19.27 3.14
CA ARG A 80 -9.17 -19.15 2.86
C ARG A 80 -9.41 -17.82 2.17
N GLY A 81 -10.18 -17.82 1.08
CA GLY A 81 -10.75 -16.59 0.54
C GLY A 81 -11.69 -15.99 1.57
N ILE A 82 -11.37 -14.79 2.06
CA ILE A 82 -12.22 -14.07 3.00
C ILE A 82 -13.38 -13.50 2.19
N LYS A 83 -14.61 -13.90 2.51
CA LYS A 83 -15.76 -13.24 1.90
C LYS A 83 -15.83 -11.85 2.47
N VAL A 84 -16.18 -10.88 1.63
CA VAL A 84 -16.31 -9.47 2.02
C VAL A 84 -17.24 -9.34 3.24
N GLU A 85 -18.29 -10.14 3.28
CA GLU A 85 -19.27 -10.21 4.36
C GLU A 85 -18.80 -10.89 5.67
N ASP A 86 -17.64 -11.54 5.65
CA ASP A 86 -16.98 -12.09 6.84
C ASP A 86 -16.01 -11.08 7.49
N ILE A 87 -15.82 -9.90 6.89
CA ILE A 87 -14.93 -8.85 7.41
C ILE A 87 -15.61 -8.14 8.60
N PRO A 88 -14.99 -8.16 9.81
CA PRO A 88 -15.53 -7.47 10.97
C PRO A 88 -15.76 -5.97 10.71
N GLY A 89 -16.89 -5.44 11.20
CA GLY A 89 -17.27 -4.03 11.05
C GLY A 89 -17.91 -3.66 9.71
N LEU A 90 -17.86 -4.53 8.70
CA LEU A 90 -18.37 -4.18 7.37
C LEU A 90 -19.91 -4.16 7.32
N ARG A 91 -20.57 -5.17 7.89
CA ARG A 91 -22.05 -5.20 8.02
C ARG A 91 -22.56 -4.06 8.91
N GLU A 92 -21.84 -3.77 9.98
CA GLU A 92 -22.19 -2.72 10.95
C GLU A 92 -22.06 -1.32 10.34
N ALA A 93 -21.18 -1.15 9.36
CA ALA A 93 -21.04 0.08 8.57
C ALA A 93 -22.12 0.25 7.48
N GLY A 94 -23.12 -0.64 7.41
CA GLY A 94 -24.20 -0.56 6.42
C GLY A 94 -23.80 -1.02 5.01
N TRP A 95 -22.73 -1.79 4.88
CA TRP A 95 -22.35 -2.39 3.60
C TRP A 95 -23.35 -3.45 3.15
N THR A 96 -23.77 -3.37 1.89
CA THR A 96 -24.65 -4.36 1.25
C THR A 96 -24.15 -4.75 -0.15
N ARG A 97 -24.44 -6.00 -0.55
CA ARG A 97 -23.93 -6.61 -1.80
C ARG A 97 -24.44 -5.93 -3.08
N ASP A 98 -25.53 -5.19 -2.99
CA ASP A 98 -26.22 -4.46 -4.06
C ASP A 98 -25.68 -3.04 -4.29
N GLN A 99 -24.88 -2.48 -3.37
CA GLN A 99 -24.17 -1.20 -3.59
C GLN A 99 -22.99 -1.34 -4.57
N TRP A 100 -22.68 -2.57 -5.00
CA TRP A 100 -21.63 -2.92 -5.97
C TRP A 100 -21.92 -2.51 -7.43
N GLY A 101 -22.76 -1.49 -7.64
CA GLY A 101 -23.03 -0.90 -8.96
C GLY A 101 -22.24 0.39 -9.26
N TYR A 102 -21.60 1.02 -8.27
CA TYR A 102 -21.01 2.36 -8.43
C TYR A 102 -19.52 2.49 -8.08
N SER A 103 -18.81 1.39 -7.85
CA SER A 103 -17.35 1.45 -7.91
C SER A 103 -16.92 1.45 -9.37
N ARG A 104 -16.44 2.59 -9.84
CA ARG A 104 -15.88 2.83 -11.19
C ARG A 104 -14.76 1.84 -11.59
N PHE A 105 -14.32 1.00 -10.65
CA PHE A 105 -13.31 -0.05 -10.82
C PHE A 105 -13.87 -1.47 -11.07
N MET A 106 -15.17 -1.74 -10.89
CA MET A 106 -15.72 -3.12 -10.84
C MET A 106 -16.83 -3.44 -11.85
N ILE A 107 -17.06 -2.59 -12.85
CA ILE A 107 -18.08 -2.88 -13.88
C ILE A 107 -17.66 -4.06 -14.80
N ASN A 108 -16.37 -4.42 -14.84
CA ASN A 108 -15.86 -5.50 -15.70
C ASN A 108 -15.51 -6.81 -14.96
N ALA A 109 -15.85 -6.94 -13.68
CA ALA A 109 -15.27 -7.99 -12.84
C ALA A 109 -16.20 -9.15 -12.48
N SER A 110 -17.52 -9.00 -12.53
CA SER A 110 -18.42 -9.98 -11.88
C SER A 110 -18.99 -11.06 -12.81
N THR A 111 -19.06 -10.84 -14.12
CA THR A 111 -19.57 -11.85 -15.07
C THR A 111 -18.49 -12.50 -15.93
N ASP A 112 -17.35 -11.83 -16.13
CA ASP A 112 -16.25 -12.34 -16.98
C ASP A 112 -15.14 -13.09 -16.22
N ARG A 113 -15.11 -13.04 -14.88
CA ARG A 113 -14.01 -13.61 -14.09
C ARG A 113 -13.84 -15.12 -14.28
N VAL A 114 -14.92 -15.90 -14.33
CA VAL A 114 -14.80 -17.37 -14.45
C VAL A 114 -14.46 -17.79 -15.89
N GLY A 115 -14.95 -17.05 -16.89
CA GLY A 115 -14.69 -17.33 -18.31
C GLY A 115 -13.27 -16.96 -18.76
N ASN A 116 -12.73 -15.84 -18.24
CA ASN A 116 -11.42 -15.33 -18.65
C ASN A 116 -10.25 -15.84 -17.78
N GLN A 117 -10.52 -16.54 -16.67
CA GLN A 117 -9.48 -17.11 -15.80
C GLN A 117 -8.71 -18.25 -16.46
N ARG A 118 -9.38 -19.14 -17.20
CA ARG A 118 -8.72 -20.32 -17.79
C ARG A 118 -7.75 -19.97 -18.93
N PRO A 119 -8.08 -19.07 -19.88
CA PRO A 119 -7.12 -18.58 -20.85
C PRO A 119 -5.94 -17.85 -20.21
N LEU A 120 -6.19 -16.99 -19.20
CA LEU A 120 -5.15 -16.28 -18.47
C LEU A 120 -4.22 -17.23 -17.70
N TYR A 121 -4.78 -18.22 -16.99
CA TYR A 121 -4.02 -19.29 -16.34
C TYR A 121 -3.12 -20.02 -17.33
N THR A 122 -3.70 -20.47 -18.45
CA THR A 122 -2.95 -21.20 -19.49
C THR A 122 -1.82 -20.34 -20.06
N PHE A 123 -2.08 -19.05 -20.26
CA PHE A 123 -1.08 -18.09 -20.73
C PHE A 123 0.07 -17.92 -19.73
N MET A 124 -0.23 -17.65 -18.46
CA MET A 124 0.78 -17.53 -17.40
C MET A 124 1.58 -18.83 -17.24
N HIS A 125 0.91 -19.98 -17.28
CA HIS A 125 1.56 -21.29 -17.18
C HIS A 125 2.51 -21.54 -18.34
N THR A 126 2.11 -21.17 -19.56
CA THR A 126 2.96 -21.29 -20.75
C THR A 126 4.19 -20.38 -20.65
N LEU A 127 4.01 -19.13 -20.23
CA LEU A 127 5.12 -18.20 -19.99
C LEU A 127 6.09 -18.73 -18.93
N LEU A 128 5.58 -19.19 -17.78
CA LEU A 128 6.39 -19.72 -16.70
C LEU A 128 7.18 -20.95 -17.15
N LYS A 129 6.54 -21.87 -17.87
CA LYS A 129 7.21 -23.04 -18.45
C LYS A 129 8.33 -22.64 -19.40
N MET A 130 8.06 -21.72 -20.34
CA MET A 130 9.09 -21.22 -21.26
C MET A 130 10.27 -20.58 -20.52
N MET A 131 10.01 -19.89 -19.41
CA MET A 131 11.09 -19.36 -18.56
C MET A 131 11.87 -20.49 -17.89
N MET A 132 11.22 -21.49 -17.30
CA MET A 132 11.89 -22.62 -16.62
C MET A 132 12.77 -23.46 -17.56
N ASP A 133 12.36 -23.58 -18.82
CA ASP A 133 13.07 -24.33 -19.87
C ASP A 133 14.24 -23.52 -20.48
N SER A 134 14.36 -22.23 -20.19
CA SER A 134 15.46 -21.40 -20.67
C SER A 134 16.79 -21.81 -20.05
N ALA A 135 17.86 -21.78 -20.86
CA ALA A 135 19.23 -22.05 -20.39
C ALA A 135 19.69 -21.06 -19.29
N ASP A 136 19.09 -19.87 -19.23
CA ASP A 136 19.39 -18.83 -18.24
C ASP A 136 18.60 -18.95 -16.93
N ALA A 137 17.71 -19.95 -16.83
CA ALA A 137 16.80 -20.08 -15.69
C ALA A 137 17.41 -20.73 -14.46
N TRP A 138 18.56 -21.39 -14.60
CA TRP A 138 19.14 -22.23 -13.54
C TRP A 138 19.29 -21.54 -12.16
N PRO A 139 19.61 -20.23 -12.03
CA PRO A 139 19.70 -19.60 -10.71
C PRO A 139 18.34 -19.33 -10.05
N PHE A 140 17.27 -19.38 -10.84
CA PHE A 140 15.92 -18.97 -10.45
C PHE A 140 14.99 -20.16 -10.28
N LYS A 141 15.45 -21.39 -10.54
CA LYS A 141 14.57 -22.57 -10.51
C LYS A 141 14.03 -22.86 -9.12
N GLU A 142 14.81 -22.61 -8.09
CA GLU A 142 14.48 -22.91 -6.71
C GLU A 142 14.81 -21.71 -5.79
N PRO A 143 14.21 -21.65 -4.58
CA PRO A 143 14.57 -20.64 -3.59
C PRO A 143 16.06 -20.69 -3.26
N VAL A 144 16.68 -19.53 -3.04
CA VAL A 144 18.09 -19.45 -2.63
C VAL A 144 18.28 -20.13 -1.29
N ASN A 145 19.17 -21.11 -1.21
CA ASN A 145 19.42 -21.85 0.02
C ASN A 145 20.17 -20.97 1.05
N ALA A 146 19.57 -20.73 2.21
CA ALA A 146 20.17 -19.95 3.30
C ALA A 146 21.47 -20.57 3.84
N HIS A 147 21.67 -21.88 3.70
CA HIS A 147 22.93 -22.52 4.10
C HIS A 147 24.07 -22.19 3.15
N ASP A 148 23.78 -22.09 1.85
CA ASP A 148 24.78 -21.80 0.82
C ASP A 148 25.06 -20.31 0.70
N VAL A 149 24.06 -19.47 1.00
CA VAL A 149 24.13 -18.00 0.94
C VAL A 149 23.56 -17.39 2.24
N PRO A 150 24.37 -17.33 3.32
CA PRO A 150 23.87 -17.00 4.67
C PRO A 150 23.26 -15.60 4.84
N ASP A 151 23.78 -14.60 4.13
CA ASP A 151 23.33 -13.20 4.23
C ASP A 151 22.18 -12.86 3.27
N TYR A 152 21.75 -13.80 2.42
CA TYR A 152 20.79 -13.52 1.35
C TYR A 152 19.48 -12.93 1.87
N TYR A 153 18.90 -13.55 2.90
CA TYR A 153 17.60 -13.14 3.47
C TYR A 153 17.71 -11.91 4.39
N GLU A 154 18.93 -11.51 4.76
CA GLU A 154 19.17 -10.23 5.42
C GLU A 154 19.13 -9.08 4.41
N VAL A 155 19.65 -9.29 3.20
CA VAL A 155 19.66 -8.30 2.13
C VAL A 155 18.32 -8.28 1.38
N ILE A 156 17.82 -9.44 0.96
CA ILE A 156 16.61 -9.61 0.15
C ILE A 156 15.40 -9.90 1.02
N LYS A 157 14.54 -8.88 1.17
CA LYS A 157 13.36 -8.94 2.06
C LYS A 157 12.18 -9.73 1.50
N ASN A 158 12.05 -9.78 0.18
CA ASN A 158 10.91 -10.41 -0.50
C ASN A 158 11.43 -11.40 -1.55
N PRO A 159 12.02 -12.54 -1.13
CA PRO A 159 12.60 -13.54 -2.02
C PRO A 159 11.55 -14.07 -3.01
N MET A 160 11.98 -14.42 -4.22
CA MET A 160 11.13 -14.98 -5.26
C MET A 160 11.94 -15.86 -6.20
N ASP A 161 11.32 -16.93 -6.68
CA ASP A 161 11.90 -17.95 -7.57
C ASP A 161 10.78 -18.64 -8.38
N LEU A 162 11.16 -19.33 -9.46
CA LEU A 162 10.23 -19.96 -10.40
C LEU A 162 9.42 -21.10 -9.77
N GLN A 163 9.97 -21.84 -8.80
CA GLN A 163 9.22 -22.88 -8.10
C GLN A 163 8.12 -22.26 -7.20
N THR A 164 8.44 -21.20 -6.48
CA THR A 164 7.47 -20.42 -5.70
C THR A 164 6.36 -19.86 -6.60
N MET A 165 6.73 -19.29 -7.75
CA MET A 165 5.76 -18.81 -8.75
C MET A 165 4.89 -19.94 -9.30
N LEU A 166 5.45 -21.12 -9.57
CA LEU A 166 4.69 -22.27 -10.05
C LEU A 166 3.63 -22.69 -9.03
N LYS A 167 4.01 -22.82 -7.75
CA LYS A 167 3.08 -23.17 -6.67
C LYS A 167 1.97 -22.12 -6.50
N ARG A 168 2.30 -20.83 -6.62
CA ARG A 168 1.31 -19.74 -6.60
C ARG A 168 0.35 -19.83 -7.77
N LEU A 169 0.84 -20.15 -8.96
CA LEU A 169 0.02 -20.29 -10.16
C LEU A 169 -0.91 -21.50 -10.08
N GLU A 170 -0.38 -22.68 -9.72
CA GLU A 170 -1.14 -23.93 -9.55
C GLU A 170 -2.20 -23.85 -8.46
N SER A 171 -2.05 -22.92 -7.49
CA SER A 171 -3.07 -22.70 -6.47
C SER A 171 -4.38 -22.12 -7.01
N GLU A 172 -4.34 -21.50 -8.21
CA GLU A 172 -5.41 -20.72 -8.84
C GLU A 172 -6.00 -19.59 -7.95
N GLN A 173 -5.37 -19.31 -6.81
CA GLN A 173 -5.87 -18.38 -5.79
C GLN A 173 -5.01 -17.11 -5.67
N TYR A 174 -3.76 -17.17 -6.12
CA TYR A 174 -2.82 -16.05 -5.97
C TYR A 174 -2.81 -15.13 -7.20
N TYR A 175 -2.49 -15.64 -8.39
CA TYR A 175 -2.42 -14.82 -9.61
C TYR A 175 -3.80 -14.61 -10.24
N VAL A 176 -4.56 -13.68 -9.65
CA VAL A 176 -5.90 -13.29 -10.16
C VAL A 176 -5.80 -12.39 -11.39
N THR A 177 -4.71 -11.63 -11.51
CA THR A 177 -4.42 -10.78 -12.68
C THR A 177 -3.03 -11.07 -13.22
N PHE A 178 -2.82 -10.77 -14.51
CA PHE A 178 -1.51 -10.90 -15.12
C PHE A 178 -0.46 -9.98 -14.45
N ASP A 179 -0.86 -8.79 -14.01
CA ASP A 179 0.01 -7.83 -13.34
C ASP A 179 0.61 -8.41 -12.05
N MET A 180 -0.15 -9.20 -11.29
CA MET A 180 0.37 -9.88 -10.09
C MET A 180 1.46 -10.89 -10.44
N PHE A 181 1.30 -11.62 -11.54
CA PHE A 181 2.32 -12.55 -12.04
C PHE A 181 3.57 -11.79 -12.51
N CYS A 182 3.40 -10.73 -13.31
CA CYS A 182 4.50 -9.87 -13.74
C CYS A 182 5.28 -9.26 -12.57
N ALA A 183 4.58 -8.82 -11.53
CA ALA A 183 5.22 -8.24 -10.34
C ALA A 183 6.14 -9.25 -9.61
N ASP A 184 5.80 -10.54 -9.60
CA ASP A 184 6.67 -11.58 -9.03
C ASP A 184 7.85 -11.90 -9.97
N VAL A 185 7.63 -11.94 -11.28
CA VAL A 185 8.71 -12.11 -12.28
C VAL A 185 9.73 -10.97 -12.15
N GLU A 186 9.25 -9.73 -12.11
CA GLU A 186 10.09 -8.55 -11.98
C GLU A 186 10.84 -8.56 -10.65
N ARG A 187 10.16 -8.89 -9.54
CA ARG A 187 10.79 -8.98 -8.23
C ARG A 187 11.92 -10.01 -8.21
N MET A 188 11.72 -11.18 -8.82
CA MET A 188 12.76 -12.21 -8.93
C MET A 188 14.03 -11.66 -9.59
N PHE A 189 13.90 -10.94 -10.71
CA PHE A 189 15.04 -10.34 -11.40
C PHE A 189 15.65 -9.14 -10.67
N GLN A 190 14.82 -8.30 -10.06
CA GLN A 190 15.30 -7.17 -9.24
C GLN A 190 16.07 -7.67 -8.02
N ASN A 191 15.58 -8.69 -7.31
CA ASN A 191 16.29 -9.30 -6.18
C ASN A 191 17.66 -9.83 -6.62
N ALA A 192 17.71 -10.53 -7.76
CA ALA A 192 18.96 -11.06 -8.30
C ALA A 192 19.96 -9.96 -8.63
N ARG A 193 19.51 -8.85 -9.25
CA ARG A 193 20.35 -7.69 -9.58
C ARG A 193 20.72 -6.84 -8.37
N CYS A 194 19.89 -6.85 -7.33
CA CYS A 194 20.15 -6.16 -6.07
C CYS A 194 21.24 -6.87 -5.26
N TYR A 195 21.18 -8.20 -5.18
CA TYR A 195 22.15 -8.99 -4.42
C TYR A 195 23.46 -9.21 -5.18
N ASN A 196 23.41 -9.46 -6.50
CA ASN A 196 24.59 -9.81 -7.28
C ASN A 196 25.15 -8.61 -8.06
N SER A 197 26.48 -8.49 -8.15
CA SER A 197 27.10 -7.42 -8.94
C SER A 197 26.88 -7.60 -10.46
N PRO A 198 26.85 -6.51 -11.27
CA PRO A 198 26.60 -6.56 -12.71
C PRO A 198 27.53 -7.47 -13.54
N GLY A 199 28.76 -7.71 -13.07
CA GLY A 199 29.73 -8.57 -13.76
C GLY A 199 29.45 -10.08 -13.63
N THR A 200 28.64 -10.47 -12.65
CA THR A 200 28.39 -11.88 -12.29
C THR A 200 27.51 -12.60 -13.32
N ILE A 201 27.62 -13.93 -13.37
CA ILE A 201 26.75 -14.75 -14.23
C ILE A 201 25.27 -14.63 -13.82
N TYR A 202 24.99 -14.54 -12.51
CA TYR A 202 23.65 -14.39 -11.96
C TYR A 202 22.93 -13.13 -12.47
N TYR A 203 23.61 -11.97 -12.42
CA TYR A 203 23.07 -10.71 -12.93
C TYR A 203 22.80 -10.79 -14.45
N LYS A 204 23.73 -11.39 -15.19
CA LYS A 204 23.60 -11.56 -16.65
C LYS A 204 22.45 -12.50 -17.00
N CYS A 205 22.28 -13.61 -16.27
CA CYS A 205 21.14 -14.51 -16.41
C CYS A 205 19.82 -13.81 -16.13
N ALA A 206 19.73 -12.99 -15.06
CA ALA A 206 18.54 -12.20 -14.76
C ALA A 206 18.15 -11.28 -15.93
N THR A 207 19.13 -10.56 -16.49
CA THR A 207 18.91 -9.64 -17.60
C THR A 207 18.49 -10.36 -18.88
N ARG A 208 19.13 -11.47 -19.23
CA ARG A 208 18.78 -12.26 -20.43
C ARG A 208 17.40 -12.90 -20.30
N LEU A 209 17.09 -13.48 -19.14
CA LEU A 209 15.79 -14.12 -18.92
C LEU A 209 14.65 -13.11 -18.82
N GLU A 210 14.88 -11.93 -18.24
CA GLU A 210 13.92 -10.80 -18.24
C GLU A 210 13.61 -10.34 -19.67
N ASN A 211 14.63 -10.13 -20.50
CA ASN A 211 14.44 -9.76 -21.91
C ASN A 211 13.68 -10.86 -22.69
N PHE A 212 14.01 -12.13 -22.44
CA PHE A 212 13.28 -13.25 -23.02
C PHE A 212 11.81 -13.21 -22.62
N PHE A 213 11.52 -13.08 -21.32
CA PHE A 213 10.15 -12.96 -20.81
C PHE A 213 9.38 -11.81 -21.48
N LEU A 214 9.94 -10.60 -21.48
CA LEU A 214 9.33 -9.42 -22.10
C LEU A 214 9.06 -9.62 -23.59
N SER A 215 9.97 -10.30 -24.31
CA SER A 215 9.78 -10.61 -25.72
C SER A 215 8.58 -11.53 -25.96
N LYS A 216 8.39 -12.53 -25.10
CA LYS A 216 7.26 -13.48 -25.17
C LYS A 216 5.94 -12.82 -24.82
N VAL A 217 5.92 -11.97 -23.79
CA VAL A 217 4.73 -11.20 -23.43
C VAL A 217 4.27 -10.33 -24.60
N ARG A 218 5.17 -9.55 -25.21
CA ARG A 218 4.84 -8.69 -26.36
C ARG A 218 4.32 -9.49 -27.57
N ALA A 219 4.95 -10.62 -27.88
CA ALA A 219 4.54 -11.47 -28.99
C ALA A 219 3.11 -12.01 -28.79
N CYS A 220 2.77 -12.42 -27.57
CA CYS A 220 1.45 -12.96 -27.26
C CYS A 220 0.37 -11.89 -27.11
N SER A 221 0.68 -10.70 -26.58
CA SER A 221 -0.28 -9.58 -26.50
C SER A 221 -0.73 -9.08 -27.87
N GLY A 222 0.05 -9.30 -28.93
CA GLY A 222 -0.32 -8.95 -30.31
C GLY A 222 -1.29 -9.92 -30.99
N THR A 223 -1.60 -11.07 -30.38
CA THR A 223 -2.40 -12.14 -31.02
C THR A 223 -3.86 -12.17 -30.56
N GLN A 224 -4.26 -11.35 -29.57
CA GLN A 224 -5.61 -11.36 -28.99
C GLN A 224 -6.53 -10.18 -29.41
N ILE A 225 -6.16 -9.43 -30.45
CA ILE A 225 -7.04 -8.40 -31.04
C ILE A 225 -7.08 -8.57 -32.55
N LYS A 226 -7.80 -9.59 -33.02
CA LYS A 226 -8.45 -9.64 -34.34
C LYS A 226 -9.74 -10.42 -34.22
#